data_AF-A0A3P7G0U8-F1
#
_entry.id   AF-A0A3P7G0U8-F1
#
_cell.length_a   1.000
_cell.length_b   1.000
_cell.length_c   1.000
_cell.angle_alpha   90.00
_cell.angle_beta   90.00
_cell.angle_gamma   90.00
#
_symmetry.space_group_name_H-M   'P 1'
#
loop_
_entity.id
_entity.type
_entity.pdbx_description
1 polymer ?
#
loop_
_entity_poly.entity_id
_entity_poly.type
_entity_poly.pdbx_seq_one_letter_code
_entity_poly.pdbx_strand_id
1 'polypeptide(L)'
;MFGKYFLWHKNDGIKILERQLNEYFNDPELLFSKDQTRELLRYVLREPINESMTYVNDNFYNKFFKRKENLAYEFMALILQMGRDHGIPPYTVWREYCGGSKIHSFNDLMDDLIDGTEMIKELSKIYKTVDDIDLFLLGLIEKPLNDAIVGPTFSCIISLQFQKTKIGDRYWYENNFEQLRFTDEQLMEIRKITMAKILCSNVESFDKLQPKVFELENDYE
;
A
#
# COMPACT_ATOMS: atom_id res chain seq x y z
N MET A 1 0.92 8.02 -3.58
CA MET A 1 0.41 7.00 -2.64
C MET A 1 -0.65 7.55 -1.66
N PHE A 2 -0.34 8.49 -0.76
CA PHE A 2 -1.34 9.02 0.19
C PHE A 2 -1.90 10.38 -0.25
N GLY A 3 -3.23 10.51 -0.34
CA GLY A 3 -3.90 11.79 -0.57
C GLY A 3 -3.59 12.80 0.55
N LYS A 4 -3.85 14.08 0.32
CA LYS A 4 -3.68 15.10 1.39
C LYS A 4 -4.73 14.96 2.50
N TYR A 5 -5.85 14.34 2.18
CA TYR A 5 -7.08 14.42 2.93
C TYR A 5 -7.96 13.18 2.73
N PHE A 6 -8.74 12.77 3.73
CA PHE A 6 -9.90 11.86 3.58
C PHE A 6 -11.16 12.61 3.15
N LEU A 7 -11.76 12.27 2.01
CA LEU A 7 -13.10 12.78 1.67
C LEU A 7 -14.18 11.85 2.24
N TRP A 8 -15.39 12.38 2.49
CA TRP A 8 -16.52 11.59 3.00
C TRP A 8 -17.66 11.65 1.98
N HIS A 9 -18.26 10.52 1.63
CA HIS A 9 -19.39 10.48 0.70
C HIS A 9 -20.71 10.21 1.41
N LYS A 10 -21.51 11.27 1.62
CA LYS A 10 -22.89 11.16 2.12
C LYS A 10 -23.81 10.63 1.03
N ASN A 11 -25.00 10.18 1.45
CA ASN A 11 -26.10 9.87 0.53
C ASN A 11 -26.34 11.02 -0.46
N ASP A 12 -26.23 12.28 0.01
CA ASP A 12 -26.59 13.48 -0.76
C ASP A 12 -25.40 14.20 -1.43
N GLY A 13 -24.19 13.62 -1.43
CA GLY A 13 -23.00 14.21 -2.06
C GLY A 13 -21.71 14.15 -1.24
N ILE A 14 -20.64 14.74 -1.77
CA ILE A 14 -19.30 14.77 -1.15
C ILE A 14 -19.27 15.80 -0.02
N LYS A 15 -18.86 15.38 1.17
CA LYS A 15 -18.39 16.28 2.22
C LYS A 15 -16.87 16.40 2.17
N ILE A 16 -16.41 17.65 2.13
CA ILE A 16 -15.00 18.01 2.24
C ILE A 16 -14.68 18.21 3.72
N LEU A 17 -13.93 17.25 4.28
CA LEU A 17 -13.06 17.26 5.49
C LEU A 17 -13.33 18.13 6.72
N GLU A 18 -13.17 17.49 7.89
CA GLU A 18 -12.84 18.15 9.17
C GLU A 18 -11.32 18.22 9.46
N ARG A 19 -10.47 17.31 8.95
CA ARG A 19 -9.05 17.13 9.38
C ARG A 19 -8.09 16.64 8.29
N GLN A 20 -6.79 16.92 8.40
CA GLN A 20 -5.77 16.42 7.44
C GLN A 20 -5.41 14.93 7.65
N LEU A 21 -4.99 14.20 6.61
CA LEU A 21 -4.69 12.75 6.71
C LEU A 21 -3.66 12.40 7.80
N ASN A 22 -2.63 13.21 7.97
CA ASN A 22 -1.60 13.06 9.01
C ASN A 22 -2.14 13.14 10.44
N GLU A 23 -3.33 13.70 10.64
CA GLU A 23 -3.99 13.81 11.95
C GLU A 23 -4.79 12.56 12.33
N TYR A 24 -5.19 11.73 11.36
CA TYR A 24 -5.95 10.49 11.59
C TYR A 24 -5.08 9.31 12.05
N PHE A 25 -3.76 9.40 11.91
CA PHE A 25 -2.88 8.31 12.35
C PHE A 25 -3.05 8.05 13.85
N ASN A 26 -3.22 6.77 14.22
CA ASN A 26 -3.51 6.31 15.58
C ASN A 26 -4.77 6.91 16.22
N ASP A 27 -5.75 7.37 15.42
CA ASP A 27 -7.04 7.88 15.92
C ASP A 27 -8.20 6.97 15.46
N PRO A 28 -8.62 6.00 16.29
CA PRO A 28 -9.77 5.16 15.97
C PRO A 28 -11.11 5.83 16.30
N GLU A 29 -11.14 7.04 16.90
CA GLU A 29 -12.36 7.69 17.39
C GLU A 29 -13.47 7.71 16.32
N LEU A 30 -13.06 7.98 15.09
CA LEU A 30 -13.96 8.13 13.95
C LEU A 30 -14.52 6.80 13.44
N LEU A 31 -13.86 5.68 13.73
CA LEU A 31 -14.36 4.36 13.38
C LEU A 31 -15.46 3.89 14.34
N PHE A 32 -15.63 4.53 15.50
CA PHE A 32 -16.67 4.14 16.45
C PHE A 32 -18.04 4.73 16.13
N SER A 33 -18.13 5.76 15.28
CA SER A 33 -19.42 6.26 14.84
C SER A 33 -19.91 5.49 13.61
N LYS A 34 -21.08 4.84 13.72
CA LYS A 34 -21.65 4.01 12.65
C LYS A 34 -21.78 4.76 11.33
N ASP A 35 -22.16 6.03 11.39
CA ASP A 35 -22.28 6.87 10.21
C ASP A 35 -20.91 7.07 9.55
N GLN A 36 -19.84 7.38 10.28
CA GLN A 36 -18.54 7.64 9.66
C GLN A 36 -17.93 6.40 9.01
N THR A 37 -18.05 5.20 9.59
CA THR A 37 -17.53 3.98 8.94
C THR A 37 -18.14 3.77 7.55
N ARG A 38 -19.45 3.96 7.41
CA ARG A 38 -20.17 3.85 6.12
C ARG A 38 -19.65 4.86 5.10
N GLU A 39 -19.49 6.09 5.54
CA GLU A 39 -19.11 7.23 4.72
C GLU A 39 -17.65 7.12 4.23
N LEU A 40 -16.78 6.58 5.08
CA LEU A 40 -15.41 6.21 4.74
C LEU A 40 -15.37 5.06 3.73
N LEU A 41 -16.16 4.00 3.95
CA LEU A 41 -16.23 2.89 2.99
C LEU A 41 -16.66 3.37 1.61
N ARG A 42 -17.68 4.25 1.51
CA ARG A 42 -18.10 4.81 0.22
C ARG A 42 -17.02 5.62 -0.48
N TYR A 43 -16.22 6.35 0.28
CA TYR A 43 -15.07 7.08 -0.24
C TYR A 43 -14.04 6.11 -0.82
N VAL A 44 -13.55 5.15 -0.01
CA VAL A 44 -12.51 4.21 -0.44
C VAL A 44 -12.95 3.33 -1.62
N LEU A 45 -14.25 3.03 -1.74
CA LEU A 45 -14.82 2.27 -2.86
C LEU A 45 -14.91 3.02 -4.20
N ARG A 46 -14.73 4.35 -4.20
CA ARG A 46 -14.94 5.20 -5.38
C ARG A 46 -13.69 5.95 -5.82
N GLU A 47 -12.70 6.02 -4.96
CA GLU A 47 -11.54 6.86 -5.20
C GLU A 47 -10.43 6.09 -5.89
N PRO A 48 -9.85 6.66 -6.96
CA PRO A 48 -8.68 6.07 -7.56
C PRO A 48 -7.52 6.06 -6.58
N ILE A 49 -6.68 5.02 -6.67
CA ILE A 49 -5.38 5.08 -6.03
C ILE A 49 -4.57 6.22 -6.66
N ASN A 50 -3.88 7.01 -5.83
CA ASN A 50 -2.92 7.98 -6.34
C ASN A 50 -1.72 7.25 -6.95
N GLU A 51 -1.20 7.76 -8.06
CA GLU A 51 0.01 7.22 -8.70
C GLU A 51 1.18 7.08 -7.72
N SER A 52 2.12 6.19 -8.06
CA SER A 52 3.38 6.08 -7.34
C SER A 52 4.09 7.43 -7.40
N MET A 53 4.40 8.00 -6.24
CA MET A 53 5.08 9.29 -6.19
C MET A 53 6.53 9.04 -5.77
N THR A 54 7.47 9.51 -6.57
CA THR A 54 8.89 9.64 -6.19
C THR A 54 9.10 10.73 -5.12
N TYR A 55 8.08 11.56 -4.87
CA TYR A 55 8.10 12.66 -3.90
C TYR A 55 7.02 12.51 -2.84
N VAL A 56 7.35 12.90 -1.61
CA VAL A 56 6.41 12.90 -0.48
C VAL A 56 5.82 14.29 -0.31
N ASN A 57 4.51 14.37 -0.06
CA ASN A 57 3.86 15.65 0.19
C ASN A 57 4.25 16.22 1.57
N ASP A 58 4.12 17.55 1.73
CA ASP A 58 4.50 18.25 2.97
C ASP A 58 3.85 17.69 4.24
N ASN A 59 2.66 17.10 4.16
CA ASN A 59 1.96 16.57 5.33
C ASN A 59 2.66 15.33 5.91
N PHE A 60 3.34 14.56 5.07
CA PHE A 60 4.14 13.41 5.50
C PHE A 60 5.63 13.76 5.64
N TYR A 61 6.12 14.78 4.94
CA TYR A 61 7.51 15.19 5.04
C TYR A 61 7.86 15.84 6.38
N ASN A 62 7.04 16.74 6.91
CA ASN A 62 7.40 17.43 8.18
C ASN A 62 6.22 17.68 9.12
N LYS A 63 5.08 17.02 8.88
CA LYS A 63 3.87 17.13 9.72
C LYS A 63 3.33 15.76 10.14
N PHE A 64 4.11 14.69 9.98
CA PHE A 64 3.65 13.36 10.37
C PHE A 64 3.47 13.29 11.90
N PHE A 65 2.36 12.68 12.35
CA PHE A 65 1.91 12.67 13.76
C PHE A 65 1.65 14.04 14.41
N LYS A 66 1.60 15.14 13.65
CA LYS A 66 1.30 16.46 14.22
C LYS A 66 -0.12 16.47 14.81
N ARG A 67 -0.23 16.30 16.13
CA ARG A 67 -1.45 16.53 16.93
C ARG A 67 -1.35 17.88 17.65
N LYS A 68 -2.22 18.12 18.65
CA LYS A 68 -2.18 19.30 19.53
C LYS A 68 -0.82 19.53 20.20
N GLU A 69 0.00 18.49 20.32
CA GLU A 69 1.38 18.58 20.82
C GLU A 69 2.33 18.74 19.64
N ASN A 70 3.25 19.71 19.74
CA ASN A 70 4.14 20.21 18.68
C ASN A 70 5.17 19.20 18.13
N LEU A 71 4.99 17.90 18.35
CA LEU A 71 5.85 16.85 17.83
C LEU A 71 5.39 16.48 16.42
N ALA A 72 6.20 16.84 15.44
CA ALA A 72 6.04 16.43 14.06
C ALA A 72 7.30 15.69 13.62
N TYR A 73 7.09 14.55 12.97
CA TYR A 73 8.18 13.74 12.42
C TYR A 73 8.20 13.81 10.90
N GLU A 74 9.35 13.49 10.32
CA GLU A 74 9.47 13.16 8.91
C GLU A 74 9.19 11.67 8.71
N PHE A 75 8.14 11.36 7.94
CA PHE A 75 7.71 9.98 7.73
C PHE A 75 8.79 9.12 7.07
N MET A 76 9.51 9.67 6.09
CA MET A 76 10.56 8.93 5.38
C MET A 76 11.75 8.64 6.28
N ALA A 77 12.21 9.63 7.06
CA ALA A 77 13.28 9.42 8.04
C ALA A 77 12.92 8.33 9.05
N LEU A 78 11.67 8.28 9.53
CA LEU A 78 11.20 7.22 10.42
C LEU A 78 11.27 5.84 9.75
N ILE A 79 10.81 5.70 8.51
CA ILE A 79 10.86 4.41 7.80
C ILE A 79 12.29 3.95 7.56
N LEU A 80 13.18 4.86 7.13
CA LEU A 80 14.59 4.54 6.91
C LEU A 80 15.27 4.12 8.23
N GLN A 81 15.04 4.86 9.31
CA GLN A 81 15.59 4.50 10.62
C GLN A 81 15.06 3.15 11.12
N MET A 82 13.75 2.89 10.99
CA MET A 82 13.18 1.59 11.33
C MET A 82 13.79 0.46 10.50
N GLY A 83 14.00 0.66 9.20
CA GLY A 83 14.64 -0.34 8.34
C GLY A 83 16.05 -0.70 8.85
N ARG A 84 16.83 0.31 9.22
CA ARG A 84 18.20 0.13 9.75
C ARG A 84 18.20 -0.52 11.13
N ASP A 85 17.31 -0.12 12.03
CA ASP A 85 17.19 -0.70 13.38
C ASP A 85 16.80 -2.18 13.34
N HIS A 86 15.97 -2.58 12.38
CA HIS A 86 15.59 -3.98 12.16
C HIS A 86 16.60 -4.75 11.30
N GLY A 87 17.69 -4.12 10.86
CA GLY A 87 18.72 -4.76 10.03
C GLY A 87 18.24 -5.20 8.66
N ILE A 88 17.29 -4.46 8.05
CA ILE A 88 16.80 -4.77 6.70
C ILE A 88 17.94 -4.61 5.69
N PRO A 89 18.27 -5.65 4.90
CA PRO A 89 19.31 -5.57 3.88
C PRO A 89 19.03 -4.49 2.83
N PRO A 90 20.08 -3.95 2.18
CA PRO A 90 19.93 -2.94 1.14
C PRO A 90 19.19 -3.49 -0.08
N TYR A 91 18.76 -2.59 -0.96
CA TYR A 91 18.03 -2.95 -2.18
C TYR A 91 18.77 -3.98 -3.04
N THR A 92 20.11 -3.87 -3.16
CA THR A 92 20.94 -4.75 -4.00
C THR A 92 20.77 -6.23 -3.63
N VAL A 93 20.69 -6.54 -2.33
CA VAL A 93 20.48 -7.90 -1.81
C VAL A 93 19.09 -8.44 -2.17
N TRP A 94 18.06 -7.61 -2.01
CA TRP A 94 16.68 -8.01 -2.31
C TRP A 94 16.42 -8.14 -3.80
N ARG A 95 17.01 -7.27 -4.62
CA ARG A 95 16.95 -7.36 -6.08
C ARG A 95 17.51 -8.69 -6.56
N GLU A 96 18.70 -9.07 -6.08
CA GLU A 96 19.30 -10.37 -6.39
C GLU A 96 18.42 -11.53 -5.92
N TYR A 97 17.93 -11.48 -4.67
CA TYR A 97 17.04 -12.50 -4.13
C TYR A 97 15.75 -12.67 -4.96
N CYS A 98 15.22 -11.58 -5.49
CA CYS A 98 14.04 -11.55 -6.34
C CYS A 98 14.33 -11.86 -7.83
N GLY A 99 15.52 -12.36 -8.15
CA GLY A 99 15.89 -12.84 -9.49
C GLY A 99 16.45 -11.77 -10.42
N GLY A 100 16.67 -10.55 -9.93
CA GLY A 100 17.40 -9.51 -10.66
C GLY A 100 18.90 -9.81 -10.74
N SER A 101 19.60 -9.13 -11.65
CA SER A 101 21.05 -9.24 -11.74
C SER A 101 21.75 -8.62 -10.52
N LYS A 102 23.04 -8.86 -10.35
CA LYS A 102 23.83 -8.17 -9.34
C LYS A 102 24.04 -6.71 -9.75
N ILE A 103 23.93 -5.81 -8.78
CA ILE A 103 24.28 -4.39 -8.91
C ILE A 103 25.67 -4.20 -8.32
N HIS A 104 26.60 -3.62 -9.07
CA HIS A 104 27.98 -3.37 -8.63
C HIS A 104 28.31 -1.88 -8.61
N SER A 105 27.57 -1.07 -9.35
CA SER A 105 27.78 0.36 -9.47
C SER A 105 26.46 1.09 -9.66
N PHE A 106 26.45 2.41 -9.44
CA PHE A 106 25.26 3.22 -9.66
C PHE A 106 24.76 3.13 -11.11
N ASN A 107 25.65 2.93 -12.08
CA ASN A 107 25.25 2.81 -13.50
C ASN A 107 24.41 1.56 -13.76
N ASP A 108 24.54 0.51 -12.95
CA ASP A 108 23.75 -0.72 -13.10
C ASP A 108 22.27 -0.50 -12.72
N LEU A 109 21.95 0.63 -12.05
CA LEU A 109 20.59 1.03 -11.69
C LEU A 109 19.88 1.83 -12.81
N MET A 110 20.57 2.16 -13.91
CA MET A 110 20.06 3.12 -14.92
C MET A 110 18.72 2.70 -15.51
N ASP A 111 18.58 1.43 -15.83
CA ASP A 111 17.36 0.89 -16.44
C ASP A 111 16.29 0.49 -15.40
N ASP A 112 16.67 0.38 -14.13
CA ASP A 112 15.79 -0.04 -13.05
C ASP A 112 14.95 1.12 -12.50
N LEU A 113 15.46 2.36 -12.53
CA LEU A 113 14.86 3.48 -11.79
C LEU A 113 14.05 4.43 -12.70
N ILE A 114 12.95 4.97 -12.15
CA ILE A 114 12.24 6.11 -12.74
C ILE A 114 13.24 7.27 -12.85
N ASP A 115 13.31 7.89 -14.03
CA ASP A 115 14.26 8.97 -14.32
C ASP A 115 15.72 8.62 -13.96
N GLY A 116 16.14 7.38 -14.25
CA GLY A 116 17.40 6.78 -13.79
C GLY A 116 18.64 7.67 -13.92
N THR A 117 18.80 8.42 -15.02
CA THR A 117 19.92 9.36 -15.21
C THR A 117 19.97 10.45 -14.12
N GLU A 118 18.83 11.06 -13.82
CA GLU A 118 18.73 12.10 -12.79
C GLU A 118 18.84 11.49 -11.39
N MET A 119 18.17 10.36 -11.17
CA MET A 119 18.16 9.71 -9.87
C MET A 119 19.54 9.21 -9.45
N ILE A 120 20.31 8.60 -10.37
CA ILE A 120 21.69 8.17 -10.13
C ILE A 120 22.60 9.34 -9.75
N LYS A 121 22.41 10.50 -10.41
CA LYS A 121 23.18 11.70 -10.10
C LYS A 121 22.92 12.20 -8.68
N GLU A 122 21.69 12.15 -8.20
CA GLU A 122 21.38 12.56 -6.81
C GLU A 122 21.82 11.49 -5.80
N LEU A 123 21.57 10.21 -6.07
CA LEU A 123 21.97 9.11 -5.19
C LEU A 123 23.48 9.04 -4.99
N SER A 124 24.28 9.24 -6.05
CA SER A 124 25.75 9.20 -5.98
C SER A 124 26.38 10.37 -5.22
N LYS A 125 25.63 11.45 -4.95
CA LYS A 125 26.08 12.53 -4.05
C LYS A 125 25.89 12.18 -2.58
N ILE A 126 24.90 11.32 -2.28
CA ILE A 126 24.43 11.05 -0.92
C ILE A 126 25.02 9.73 -0.39
N TYR A 127 25.09 8.71 -1.24
CA TYR A 127 25.57 7.38 -0.89
C TYR A 127 26.95 7.12 -1.48
N LYS A 128 27.82 6.43 -0.72
CA LYS A 128 29.18 6.10 -1.18
C LYS A 128 29.16 4.94 -2.18
N THR A 129 28.34 3.94 -1.88
CA THR A 129 28.17 2.74 -2.72
C THR A 129 26.69 2.41 -2.86
N VAL A 130 26.36 1.61 -3.89
CA VAL A 130 25.01 1.08 -4.11
C VAL A 130 24.51 0.19 -2.97
N ASP A 131 25.43 -0.45 -2.24
CA ASP A 131 25.12 -1.31 -1.09
C ASP A 131 24.76 -0.51 0.18
N ASP A 132 24.94 0.81 0.18
CA ASP A 132 24.52 1.70 1.27
C ASP A 132 23.06 2.16 1.11
N ILE A 133 22.43 1.91 -0.04
CA ILE A 133 21.10 2.47 -0.34
C ILE A 133 19.99 1.58 0.23
N ASP A 134 19.17 2.16 1.12
CA ASP A 134 18.09 1.46 1.79
C ASP A 134 17.08 0.85 0.79
N LEU A 135 16.61 -0.37 1.09
CA LEU A 135 15.59 -1.07 0.30
C LEU A 135 14.37 -0.17 0.02
N PHE A 136 13.89 0.54 1.04
CA PHE A 136 12.67 1.32 0.94
C PHE A 136 12.79 2.45 -0.10
N LEU A 137 13.97 3.07 -0.20
CA LEU A 137 14.22 4.17 -1.13
C LEU A 137 14.21 3.67 -2.57
N LEU A 138 15.03 2.67 -2.90
CA LEU A 138 15.11 2.19 -4.28
C LEU A 138 13.86 1.41 -4.69
N GLY A 139 13.20 0.68 -3.80
CA GLY A 139 11.97 -0.03 -4.15
C GLY A 139 10.79 0.90 -4.47
N LEU A 140 10.77 2.13 -3.94
CA LEU A 140 9.76 3.13 -4.29
C LEU A 140 10.01 3.80 -5.65
N ILE A 141 11.28 3.96 -6.03
CA ILE A 141 11.66 4.64 -7.28
C ILE A 141 12.08 3.66 -8.38
N GLU A 142 12.01 2.36 -8.12
CA GLU A 142 12.08 1.30 -9.13
C GLU A 142 10.92 1.46 -10.12
N LYS A 143 11.21 1.31 -11.41
CA LYS A 143 10.20 1.39 -12.46
C LYS A 143 9.10 0.37 -12.19
N PRO A 144 7.82 0.78 -12.18
CA PRO A 144 6.73 -0.14 -12.03
C PRO A 144 6.69 -1.18 -13.15
N LEU A 145 6.23 -2.39 -12.81
CA LEU A 145 5.84 -3.37 -13.82
C LEU A 145 4.65 -2.85 -14.64
N ASN A 146 4.44 -3.40 -15.85
CA ASN A 146 3.26 -3.07 -16.66
C ASN A 146 1.97 -3.26 -15.83
N ASP A 147 1.08 -2.28 -15.89
CA ASP A 147 -0.19 -2.24 -15.15
C ASP A 147 -0.05 -2.43 -13.62
N ALA A 148 1.13 -2.13 -13.07
CA ALA A 148 1.41 -2.19 -11.64
C ALA A 148 1.85 -0.83 -11.08
N ILE A 149 1.77 -0.70 -9.76
CA ILE A 149 2.18 0.51 -9.02
C ILE A 149 3.58 0.40 -8.40
N VAL A 150 4.20 -0.79 -8.46
CA VAL A 150 5.52 -1.09 -7.87
C VAL A 150 6.38 -1.86 -8.86
N GLY A 151 7.71 -1.73 -8.69
CA GLY A 151 8.68 -2.44 -9.49
C GLY A 151 8.87 -3.91 -9.13
N PRO A 152 9.70 -4.64 -9.88
CA PRO A 152 9.97 -6.06 -9.70
C PRO A 152 10.34 -6.46 -8.26
N THR A 153 11.20 -5.68 -7.60
CA THR A 153 11.73 -6.03 -6.27
C THR A 153 10.62 -5.94 -5.21
N PHE A 154 9.87 -4.85 -5.18
CA PHE A 154 8.72 -4.72 -4.27
C PHE A 154 7.58 -5.67 -4.62
N SER A 155 7.29 -5.90 -5.91
CA SER A 155 6.30 -6.90 -6.34
C SER A 155 6.62 -8.28 -5.78
N CYS A 156 7.88 -8.72 -5.88
CA CYS A 156 8.37 -9.97 -5.31
C CYS A 156 8.18 -10.02 -3.78
N ILE A 157 8.67 -9.00 -3.04
CA ILE A 157 8.60 -8.98 -1.57
C ILE A 157 7.16 -8.97 -1.08
N ILE A 158 6.31 -8.11 -1.65
CA ILE A 158 4.90 -7.99 -1.28
C ILE A 158 4.18 -9.31 -1.57
N SER A 159 4.39 -9.90 -2.74
CA SER A 159 3.80 -11.20 -3.11
C SER A 159 4.22 -12.32 -2.16
N LEU A 160 5.50 -12.39 -1.80
CA LEU A 160 6.01 -13.35 -0.83
C LEU A 160 5.38 -13.14 0.55
N GLN A 161 5.23 -11.89 0.99
CA GLN A 161 4.59 -11.58 2.26
C GLN A 161 3.13 -12.04 2.29
N PHE A 162 2.33 -11.71 1.25
CA PHE A 162 0.94 -12.17 1.15
C PHE A 162 0.83 -13.69 1.07
N GLN A 163 1.70 -14.34 0.29
CA GLN A 163 1.74 -15.80 0.19
C GLN A 163 2.04 -16.44 1.55
N LYS A 164 3.05 -15.94 2.28
CA LYS A 164 3.41 -16.45 3.61
C LYS A 164 2.30 -16.23 4.63
N THR A 165 1.65 -15.06 4.63
CA THR A 165 0.49 -14.80 5.49
C THR A 165 -0.64 -15.79 5.22
N LYS A 166 -0.97 -16.00 3.93
CA LYS A 166 -2.01 -16.94 3.51
C LYS A 166 -1.70 -18.39 3.90
N ILE A 167 -0.51 -18.90 3.58
CA ILE A 167 -0.14 -20.30 3.81
C ILE A 167 0.14 -20.56 5.30
N GLY A 168 0.69 -19.58 6.02
CA GLY A 168 1.02 -19.67 7.43
C GLY A 168 -0.20 -19.62 8.36
N ASP A 169 -1.34 -19.10 7.88
CA ASP A 169 -2.58 -19.09 8.65
C ASP A 169 -3.31 -20.42 8.54
N ARG A 170 -3.35 -21.17 9.64
CA ARG A 170 -4.09 -22.44 9.74
C ARG A 170 -5.60 -22.30 9.49
N TYR A 171 -6.16 -21.10 9.66
CA TYR A 171 -7.58 -20.79 9.44
C TYR A 171 -7.87 -20.21 8.06
N TRP A 172 -6.86 -20.02 7.21
CA TRP A 172 -7.10 -19.62 5.83
C TRP A 172 -7.88 -20.71 5.09
N TYR A 173 -9.07 -20.36 4.60
CA TYR A 173 -10.06 -21.32 4.09
C TYR A 173 -9.58 -22.14 2.88
N GLU A 174 -8.60 -21.69 2.10
CA GLU A 174 -8.09 -22.44 0.95
C GLU A 174 -6.94 -23.40 1.30
N ASN A 175 -6.45 -23.36 2.55
CA ASN A 175 -5.35 -24.23 2.95
C ASN A 175 -5.83 -25.67 3.12
N ASN A 176 -5.05 -26.63 2.62
CA ASN A 176 -5.38 -28.05 2.62
C ASN A 176 -4.81 -28.77 3.85
N PHE A 177 -5.07 -28.24 5.05
CA PHE A 177 -4.71 -28.92 6.30
C PHE A 177 -5.79 -29.95 6.64
N GLU A 178 -5.42 -31.22 6.77
CA GLU A 178 -6.37 -32.34 6.90
C GLU A 178 -7.44 -32.14 7.99
N GLN A 179 -7.09 -31.49 9.10
CA GLN A 179 -7.99 -31.24 10.24
C GLN A 179 -8.90 -30.01 10.07
N LEU A 180 -8.61 -29.10 9.13
CA LEU A 180 -9.27 -27.80 9.00
C LEU A 180 -9.79 -27.50 7.58
N ARG A 181 -9.45 -28.34 6.59
CA ARG A 181 -9.80 -28.11 5.20
C ARG A 181 -11.31 -28.17 4.97
N PHE A 182 -11.80 -27.26 4.15
CA PHE A 182 -13.12 -27.37 3.53
C PHE A 182 -13.11 -28.45 2.45
N THR A 183 -14.27 -29.07 2.19
CA THR A 183 -14.44 -29.94 1.02
C THR A 183 -14.44 -29.12 -0.27
N ASP A 184 -14.19 -29.76 -1.41
CA ASP A 184 -14.22 -29.07 -2.71
C ASP A 184 -15.60 -28.42 -2.98
N GLU A 185 -16.69 -29.09 -2.58
CA GLU A 185 -18.06 -28.54 -2.66
C GLU A 185 -18.21 -27.28 -1.80
N GLN A 186 -17.69 -27.29 -0.57
CA GLN A 186 -17.72 -26.12 0.31
C GLN A 186 -16.87 -24.97 -0.25
N LEU A 187 -15.68 -25.26 -0.78
CA LEU A 187 -14.83 -24.27 -1.44
C LEU A 187 -15.51 -23.65 -2.66
N MET A 188 -16.24 -24.45 -3.44
CA MET A 188 -17.03 -23.96 -4.56
C MET A 188 -18.12 -23.00 -4.10
N GLU A 189 -18.81 -23.26 -2.99
CA GLU A 189 -19.79 -22.33 -2.43
C GLU A 189 -19.15 -21.04 -1.89
N ILE A 190 -18.02 -21.14 -1.18
CA ILE A 190 -17.30 -19.97 -0.64
C ILE A 190 -16.82 -19.06 -1.79
N ARG A 191 -16.31 -19.63 -2.89
CA ARG A 191 -15.83 -18.87 -4.06
C ARG A 191 -16.92 -18.09 -4.80
N LYS A 192 -18.21 -18.37 -4.55
CA LYS A 192 -19.32 -17.56 -5.09
C LYS A 192 -19.50 -16.23 -4.35
N ILE A 193 -18.87 -16.05 -3.19
CA ILE A 193 -18.95 -14.82 -2.41
C ILE A 193 -17.94 -13.81 -2.94
N THR A 194 -18.41 -12.61 -3.28
CA THR A 194 -17.57 -11.46 -3.65
C THR A 194 -17.45 -10.49 -2.49
N MET A 195 -16.42 -9.65 -2.49
CA MET A 195 -16.29 -8.57 -1.50
C MET A 195 -17.50 -7.60 -1.57
N ALA A 196 -18.06 -7.35 -2.75
CA ALA A 196 -19.31 -6.60 -2.91
C ALA A 196 -20.46 -7.22 -2.11
N LYS A 197 -20.65 -8.54 -2.20
CA LYS A 197 -21.71 -9.25 -1.47
C LYS A 197 -21.48 -9.19 0.05
N ILE A 198 -20.24 -9.32 0.51
CA ILE A 198 -19.89 -9.16 1.93
C ILE A 198 -20.27 -7.77 2.42
N LEU A 199 -19.92 -6.73 1.65
CA LEU A 199 -20.23 -5.35 2.01
C LEU A 199 -21.74 -5.09 2.03
N CYS A 200 -22.50 -5.47 1.00
CA CYS A 200 -23.96 -5.33 0.97
C CYS A 200 -24.67 -6.07 2.13
N SER A 201 -24.12 -7.21 2.57
CA SER A 201 -24.73 -8.02 3.64
C SER A 201 -24.45 -7.48 5.05
N ASN A 202 -23.40 -6.67 5.22
CA ASN A 202 -22.91 -6.25 6.55
C ASN A 202 -22.92 -4.73 6.76
N VAL A 203 -23.07 -3.92 5.70
CA VAL A 203 -23.07 -2.46 5.77
C VAL A 203 -24.47 -1.92 5.45
N GLU A 204 -25.07 -1.29 6.44
CA GLU A 204 -26.38 -0.64 6.29
C GLU A 204 -26.34 0.44 5.18
N SER A 205 -27.38 0.46 4.33
CA SER A 205 -27.49 1.35 3.14
C SER A 205 -26.57 1.02 1.96
N PHE A 206 -25.83 -0.08 1.97
CA PHE A 206 -25.12 -0.59 0.78
C PHE A 206 -26.03 -1.52 -0.03
N ASP A 207 -27.15 -0.98 -0.53
CA ASP A 207 -28.15 -1.78 -1.25
C ASP A 207 -27.67 -2.17 -2.66
N LYS A 208 -26.79 -1.36 -3.26
CA LYS A 208 -26.20 -1.58 -4.58
C LYS A 208 -24.73 -1.19 -4.58
N LEU A 209 -23.89 -2.13 -5.03
CA LEU A 209 -22.47 -1.91 -5.29
C LEU A 209 -22.12 -2.58 -6.63
N GLN A 210 -21.13 -2.03 -7.32
CA GLN A 210 -20.47 -2.71 -8.44
C GLN A 210 -19.88 -4.07 -8.00
N PRO A 211 -19.89 -5.11 -8.87
CA PRO A 211 -19.41 -6.44 -8.49
C PRO A 211 -17.93 -6.48 -8.05
N LYS A 212 -17.09 -5.63 -8.66
CA LYS A 212 -15.64 -5.58 -8.44
C LYS A 212 -15.23 -4.33 -7.68
N VAL A 213 -15.44 -4.35 -6.37
CA VAL A 213 -15.24 -3.19 -5.47
C VAL A 213 -13.80 -2.66 -5.33
N PHE A 214 -12.81 -3.37 -5.86
CA PHE A 214 -11.40 -2.90 -5.91
C PHE A 214 -11.02 -2.31 -7.27
N GLU A 215 -11.95 -2.31 -8.23
CA GLU A 215 -11.82 -1.63 -9.51
C GLU A 215 -12.67 -0.35 -9.46
N LEU A 216 -12.28 0.67 -10.23
CA LEU A 216 -13.12 1.84 -10.42
C LEU A 216 -14.36 1.48 -11.23
N GLU A 217 -15.47 2.13 -10.91
CA GLU A 217 -16.70 1.98 -11.68
C GLU A 217 -16.47 2.48 -13.11
N ASN A 218 -16.80 1.63 -14.09
CA ASN A 218 -16.80 2.00 -15.49
C ASN A 218 -18.23 2.35 -15.89
N ASP A 219 -18.53 3.63 -16.07
CA ASP A 219 -19.86 4.12 -16.48
C ASP A 219 -20.29 3.62 -17.88
N TYR A 220 -19.40 2.94 -18.63
CA TYR A 220 -19.63 2.49 -20.00
C TYR A 220 -19.86 0.98 -20.15
N GLU A 221 -19.85 0.20 -19.07
CA GLU A 221 -20.27 -1.23 -19.05
C GLU A 221 -21.64 -1.41 -18.39
#